data_AF-A0A6J1P4S6-F1
#
_entry.id   AF-A0A6J1P4S6-F1
#
_cell.length_a   1.000
_cell.length_b   1.000
_cell.length_c   1.000
_cell.angle_alpha   90.00
_cell.angle_beta   90.00
_cell.angle_gamma   90.00
#
_symmetry.space_group_name_H-M   'P 1'
#
loop_
_entity.id
_entity.type
_entity.pdbx_description
1 polymer ?
#
loop_
_entity_poly.entity_id
_entity_poly.type
_entity_poly.pdbx_seq_one_letter_code
_entity_poly.pdbx_strand_id
1 'polypeptide(L)'
;MTNKLNYFILTGDPGVGKTTMIKKLCSILNAKGIKTIGFFTEEVRRDRTREGFDVVSMNGERGRLAREQSSLSTPARYTVGKYGVLVQEFENVALRSMKMPEENVPCILVIDEIGKMEFFSTTFKSTIKEMFSTDSKNIVLATIPIRKGDPIIESIRNNIKSKVYIVIKRLMVPKLAQLENTIMGIMKELSKLPPGSRLPDKYTKTEPIKLLLDQNYKEDVCLDKLESCLKEDKRRKRILKKLFFKKYNSMRQELIGYGGRRLWGGEGNLFY
;
A
#
# COMPACT_ATOMS: atom_id res chain seq x y z
N MET A 1 1.75 19.15 -21.16
CA MET A 1 1.76 17.73 -20.75
C MET A 1 1.35 17.68 -19.29
N THR A 2 0.17 17.15 -18.96
CA THR A 2 -0.28 17.04 -17.57
C THR A 2 0.53 15.93 -16.88
N ASN A 3 1.25 16.26 -15.80
CA ASN A 3 2.01 15.29 -15.02
C ASN A 3 1.06 14.24 -14.43
N LYS A 4 0.97 13.08 -15.08
CA LYS A 4 0.14 11.97 -14.63
C LYS A 4 0.87 11.24 -13.50
N LEU A 5 0.21 11.16 -12.34
CA LEU A 5 0.69 10.37 -11.21
C LEU A 5 0.61 8.89 -11.57
N ASN A 6 1.75 8.21 -11.53
CA ASN A 6 1.85 6.78 -11.84
C ASN A 6 2.34 5.96 -10.66
N TYR A 7 3.02 6.59 -9.70
CA TYR A 7 3.69 5.90 -8.61
C TYR A 7 3.07 6.29 -7.27
N PHE A 8 2.52 5.32 -6.57
CA PHE A 8 1.93 5.48 -5.25
C PHE A 8 2.86 4.87 -4.22
N ILE A 9 3.46 5.72 -3.41
CA ILE A 9 4.55 5.33 -2.52
C ILE A 9 4.09 5.43 -1.08
N LEU A 10 4.08 4.33 -0.34
CA LEU A 10 3.77 4.32 1.09
C LEU A 10 5.07 4.34 1.88
N THR A 11 5.10 5.18 2.92
CA THR A 11 6.23 5.23 3.84
C THR A 11 5.74 5.39 5.26
N GLY A 12 6.54 5.00 6.24
CA GLY A 12 6.15 4.99 7.65
C GLY A 12 7.00 4.04 8.46
N ASP A 13 6.85 4.10 9.78
CA ASP A 13 7.65 3.31 10.69
C ASP A 13 7.53 1.79 10.42
N PRO A 14 8.60 1.02 10.67
CA PRO A 14 8.53 -0.44 10.66
C PRO A 14 7.40 -0.93 11.57
N GLY A 15 6.62 -1.90 11.12
CA GLY A 15 5.51 -2.47 11.90
C GLY A 15 4.23 -1.62 11.98
N VAL A 16 4.17 -0.44 11.35
CA VAL A 16 2.95 0.41 11.37
C VAL A 16 1.75 -0.20 10.63
N GLY A 17 1.97 -1.23 9.80
CA GLY A 17 0.92 -1.91 9.04
C GLY A 17 0.88 -1.56 7.55
N LYS A 18 2.00 -1.13 6.94
CA LYS A 18 2.08 -0.81 5.49
C LYS A 18 1.66 -2.01 4.62
N THR A 19 2.28 -3.17 4.84
CA THR A 19 1.93 -4.44 4.16
C THR A 19 0.46 -4.78 4.30
N THR A 20 -0.10 -4.63 5.50
CA THR A 20 -1.53 -4.86 5.77
C THR A 20 -2.43 -3.93 4.95
N MET A 21 -2.08 -2.64 4.90
CA MET A 21 -2.80 -1.63 4.14
C MET A 21 -2.76 -1.94 2.64
N ILE A 22 -1.60 -2.32 2.09
CA ILE A 22 -1.46 -2.68 0.68
C ILE A 22 -2.24 -3.94 0.35
N LYS A 23 -2.15 -5.00 1.16
CA LYS A 23 -2.94 -6.23 0.95
C LYS A 23 -4.44 -5.94 0.91
N LYS A 24 -4.95 -5.12 1.84
CA LYS A 24 -6.35 -4.71 1.85
C LYS A 24 -6.71 -3.90 0.62
N LEU A 25 -5.85 -2.97 0.20
CA LEU A 25 -6.04 -2.20 -1.02
C LEU A 25 -6.10 -3.11 -2.27
N CYS A 26 -5.18 -4.06 -2.39
CA CYS A 26 -5.16 -5.01 -3.51
C CYS A 26 -6.45 -5.82 -3.56
N SER A 27 -6.95 -6.30 -2.42
CA SER A 27 -8.26 -6.96 -2.32
C SER A 27 -9.40 -6.08 -2.82
N ILE A 28 -9.44 -4.81 -2.42
CA ILE A 28 -10.45 -3.84 -2.88
C ILE A 28 -10.34 -3.58 -4.39
N LEU A 29 -9.13 -3.45 -4.92
CA LEU A 29 -8.88 -3.20 -6.34
C LEU A 29 -9.26 -4.41 -7.20
N ASN A 30 -8.87 -5.62 -6.79
CA ASN A 30 -9.23 -6.87 -7.47
C ASN A 30 -10.74 -7.07 -7.48
N ALA A 31 -11.44 -6.79 -6.37
CA ALA A 31 -12.91 -6.84 -6.29
C ALA A 31 -13.60 -5.84 -7.23
N LYS A 32 -12.89 -4.83 -7.73
CA LYS A 32 -13.36 -3.84 -8.71
C LYS A 32 -12.86 -4.12 -10.13
N GLY A 33 -12.27 -5.29 -10.37
CA GLY A 33 -11.77 -5.70 -11.69
C GLY A 33 -10.42 -5.08 -12.07
N ILE A 34 -9.70 -4.44 -11.15
CA ILE A 34 -8.35 -3.93 -11.40
C ILE A 34 -7.35 -5.01 -11.02
N LYS A 35 -6.59 -5.50 -12.01
CA LYS A 35 -5.56 -6.52 -11.79
C LYS A 35 -4.38 -5.94 -11.03
N THR A 36 -3.95 -6.64 -9.99
CA THR A 36 -2.72 -6.37 -9.24
C THR A 36 -1.72 -7.51 -9.47
N ILE A 37 -0.45 -7.17 -9.63
CA ILE A 37 0.67 -8.12 -9.79
C ILE A 37 1.85 -7.69 -8.91
N GLY A 38 2.87 -8.54 -8.77
CA GLY A 38 4.05 -8.27 -7.95
C GLY A 38 4.10 -9.10 -6.68
N PHE A 39 4.67 -8.55 -5.60
CA PHE A 39 4.94 -9.30 -4.38
C PHE A 39 4.78 -8.47 -3.11
N PHE A 40 4.71 -9.20 -2.00
CA PHE A 40 4.74 -8.70 -0.63
C PHE A 40 5.91 -9.31 0.14
N THR A 41 6.41 -8.58 1.13
CA THR A 41 7.33 -9.10 2.15
C THR A 41 6.53 -9.44 3.39
N GLU A 42 6.58 -10.70 3.82
CA GLU A 42 5.92 -11.18 5.03
C GLU A 42 6.94 -11.47 6.13
N GLU A 43 6.62 -11.02 7.34
CA GLU A 43 7.40 -11.36 8.52
C GLU A 43 7.09 -12.80 8.96
N VAL A 44 8.13 -13.63 9.08
CA VAL A 44 8.05 -15.00 9.57
C VAL A 44 8.32 -15.00 11.07
N ARG A 45 7.37 -15.50 11.85
CA ARG A 45 7.48 -15.63 13.31
C ARG A 45 7.22 -17.06 13.75
N ARG A 46 8.01 -17.55 14.70
CA ARG A 46 7.79 -18.79 15.47
C ARG A 46 7.86 -18.46 16.95
N ASP A 47 6.91 -18.95 17.74
CA ASP A 47 6.87 -18.74 19.19
C ASP A 47 7.06 -17.28 19.63
N ARG A 48 6.38 -16.36 18.92
CA ARG A 48 6.47 -14.88 19.08
C ARG A 48 7.82 -14.25 18.71
N THR A 49 8.81 -15.05 18.34
CA THR A 49 10.12 -14.58 17.89
C THR A 49 10.12 -14.43 16.37
N ARG A 50 10.68 -13.34 15.87
CA ARG A 50 10.87 -13.13 14.43
C ARG A 50 12.04 -13.99 13.94
N GLU A 51 11.75 -14.96 13.09
CA GLU A 51 12.75 -15.85 12.48
C GLU A 51 13.31 -15.27 11.17
N GLY A 52 12.55 -14.40 10.51
CA GLY A 52 13.00 -13.78 9.27
C GLY A 52 11.88 -13.17 8.45
N PHE A 53 12.10 -13.13 7.14
CA PHE A 53 11.23 -12.50 6.16
C PHE A 53 11.13 -13.37 4.91
N ASP A 54 9.92 -13.46 4.35
CA ASP A 54 9.64 -14.12 3.08
C ASP A 54 9.19 -13.10 2.05
N VAL A 55 9.58 -13.32 0.81
CA VAL A 55 8.93 -12.71 -0.35
C VAL A 55 7.81 -13.63 -0.81
N VAL A 56 6.62 -13.07 -1.03
CA VAL A 56 5.43 -13.80 -1.45
C VAL A 56 4.82 -13.08 -2.65
N SER A 57 4.84 -13.72 -3.81
CA SER A 57 4.16 -13.20 -5.00
C SER A 57 2.65 -13.18 -4.81
N MET A 58 1.96 -12.33 -5.55
CA MET A 58 0.49 -12.31 -5.57
C MET A 58 -0.15 -13.61 -6.07
N ASN A 59 0.61 -14.45 -6.77
CA ASN A 59 0.17 -15.76 -7.24
C ASN A 59 0.43 -16.88 -6.22
N GLY A 60 0.99 -16.56 -5.05
CA GLY A 60 1.22 -17.51 -3.96
C GLY A 60 2.61 -18.14 -3.92
N GLU A 61 3.45 -17.92 -4.93
CA GLU A 61 4.87 -18.35 -4.87
C GLU A 61 5.59 -17.67 -3.72
N ARG A 62 6.36 -18.44 -2.94
CA ARG A 62 7.05 -17.99 -1.73
C ARG A 62 8.53 -18.31 -1.81
N GLY A 63 9.37 -17.37 -1.38
CA GLY A 63 10.81 -17.52 -1.26
C GLY A 63 11.31 -16.84 0.01
N ARG A 64 12.45 -17.30 0.55
CA ARG A 64 13.02 -16.70 1.76
C ARG A 64 13.80 -15.44 1.35
N LEU A 65 13.47 -14.29 1.94
CA LEU A 65 14.24 -13.06 1.77
C LEU A 65 15.38 -12.99 2.79
N ALA A 66 15.06 -13.27 4.06
CA ALA A 66 16.05 -13.26 5.13
C ALA A 66 15.71 -14.26 6.21
N ARG A 67 16.74 -14.78 6.88
CA ARG A 67 16.64 -15.64 8.08
C ARG A 67 17.69 -15.25 9.09
N GLU A 68 17.48 -15.60 10.35
CA GLU A 68 18.49 -15.37 11.38
C GLU A 68 19.82 -16.06 10.99
N GLN A 69 20.93 -15.33 11.06
CA GLN A 69 22.23 -15.79 10.56
C GLN A 69 22.66 -17.12 11.22
N SER A 70 22.36 -17.29 12.51
CA SER A 70 22.65 -18.52 13.26
C SER A 70 21.79 -19.72 12.85
N SER A 71 20.67 -19.49 12.17
CA SER A 71 19.76 -20.55 11.68
C SER A 71 20.13 -21.06 10.28
N LEU A 72 21.06 -20.40 9.59
CA LEU A 72 21.48 -20.77 8.25
C LEU A 72 22.59 -21.83 8.30
N SER A 73 22.47 -22.86 7.46
CA SER A 73 23.53 -23.88 7.28
C SER A 73 24.83 -23.28 6.75
N THR A 74 24.73 -22.22 5.94
CA THR A 74 25.86 -21.47 5.41
C THR A 74 25.63 -19.99 5.68
N PRO A 75 26.61 -19.27 6.27
CA PRO A 75 26.50 -17.84 6.51
C PRO A 75 26.15 -17.07 5.23
N ALA A 76 25.08 -16.28 5.27
CA ALA A 76 24.75 -15.40 4.16
C ALA A 76 25.84 -14.33 3.98
N ARG A 77 26.16 -14.01 2.72
CA ARG A 77 27.13 -12.96 2.35
C ARG A 77 26.71 -11.58 2.84
N TYR A 78 25.41 -11.29 2.81
CA TYR A 78 24.86 -9.99 3.18
C TYR A 78 24.00 -10.11 4.42
N THR A 79 24.09 -9.13 5.31
CA THR A 79 23.39 -9.15 6.60
C THR A 79 22.76 -7.79 6.93
N VAL A 80 21.64 -7.84 7.67
CA VAL A 80 20.99 -6.67 8.28
C VAL A 80 20.67 -7.00 9.73
N GLY A 81 21.46 -6.45 10.65
CA GLY A 81 21.40 -6.85 12.06
C GLY A 81 21.71 -8.34 12.17
N LYS A 82 20.83 -9.11 12.82
CA LYS A 82 21.00 -10.56 12.99
C LYS A 82 20.53 -11.42 11.79
N TYR A 83 19.99 -10.81 10.73
CA TYR A 83 19.40 -11.55 9.61
C TYR A 83 20.36 -11.63 8.42
N GLY A 84 20.62 -12.84 7.94
CA GLY A 84 21.27 -13.12 6.68
C GLY A 84 20.30 -13.03 5.51
N VAL A 85 20.69 -12.33 4.45
CA VAL A 85 19.85 -12.08 3.27
C VAL A 85 20.14 -13.12 2.18
N LEU A 86 19.08 -13.79 1.73
CA LEU A 86 19.11 -14.87 0.74
C LEU A 86 18.75 -14.31 -0.64
N VAL A 87 19.70 -13.61 -1.26
CA VAL A 87 19.48 -12.84 -2.50
C VAL A 87 18.92 -13.69 -3.64
N GLN A 88 19.46 -14.88 -3.87
CA GLN A 88 19.02 -15.76 -4.97
C GLN A 88 17.58 -16.25 -4.79
N GLU A 89 17.19 -16.61 -3.56
CA GLU A 89 15.82 -17.03 -3.25
C GLU A 89 14.83 -15.88 -3.39
N PHE A 90 15.24 -14.67 -2.99
CA PHE A 90 14.45 -13.47 -3.21
C PHE A 90 14.25 -13.19 -4.70
N GLU A 91 15.34 -13.16 -5.49
CA GLU A 91 15.30 -12.85 -6.93
C GLU A 91 14.38 -13.81 -7.69
N ASN A 92 14.41 -15.10 -7.33
CA ASN A 92 13.57 -16.14 -7.94
C ASN A 92 12.07 -15.82 -7.86
N VAL A 93 11.60 -15.14 -6.83
CA VAL A 93 10.17 -14.81 -6.68
C VAL A 93 9.91 -13.36 -7.09
N ALA A 94 10.72 -12.43 -6.59
CA ALA A 94 10.51 -11.00 -6.81
C ALA A 94 10.61 -10.64 -8.31
N LEU A 95 11.68 -11.03 -9.00
CA LEU A 95 11.90 -10.64 -10.40
C LEU A 95 10.85 -11.27 -11.33
N ARG A 96 10.42 -12.51 -11.06
CA ARG A 96 9.38 -13.19 -11.84
C ARG A 96 8.03 -12.51 -11.66
N SER A 97 7.67 -12.16 -10.42
CA SER A 97 6.37 -11.54 -10.11
C SER A 97 6.22 -10.11 -10.63
N MET A 98 7.33 -9.42 -10.94
CA MET A 98 7.33 -8.07 -11.50
C MET A 98 7.20 -8.03 -13.03
N LYS A 99 7.18 -9.17 -13.72
CA LYS A 99 7.00 -9.19 -15.18
C LYS A 99 5.58 -8.75 -15.54
N MET A 100 5.49 -7.71 -16.38
CA MET A 100 4.19 -7.25 -16.90
C MET A 100 3.58 -8.33 -17.81
N PRO A 101 2.24 -8.53 -17.76
CA PRO A 101 1.55 -9.36 -18.75
C PRO A 101 1.76 -8.83 -20.17
N GLU A 102 1.79 -9.73 -21.15
CA GLU A 102 1.93 -9.39 -22.58
C GLU A 102 0.68 -8.66 -23.14
N GLU A 103 -0.47 -8.87 -22.51
CA GLU A 103 -1.72 -8.20 -22.88
C GLU A 103 -1.76 -6.78 -22.31
N ASN A 104 -2.23 -5.81 -23.12
CA ASN A 104 -2.46 -4.39 -22.77
C ASN A 104 -3.52 -4.16 -21.67
N VAL A 105 -3.70 -5.09 -20.73
CA VAL A 105 -4.59 -4.96 -19.59
C VAL A 105 -3.95 -4.02 -18.57
N PRO A 106 -4.59 -2.89 -18.21
CA PRO A 106 -4.10 -2.02 -17.16
C PRO A 106 -3.98 -2.80 -15.84
N CYS A 107 -2.75 -2.98 -15.35
CA CYS A 107 -2.46 -3.60 -14.08
C CYS A 107 -1.65 -2.68 -13.19
N ILE A 108 -1.72 -2.92 -11.88
CA ILE A 108 -0.93 -2.20 -10.88
C ILE A 108 0.13 -3.15 -10.36
N LEU A 109 1.38 -2.75 -10.50
CA LEU A 109 2.51 -3.46 -9.94
C LEU A 109 2.67 -3.10 -8.47
N VAL A 110 2.76 -4.12 -7.62
CA VAL A 110 2.88 -3.98 -6.18
C VAL A 110 4.25 -4.45 -5.72
N ILE A 111 4.95 -3.60 -4.98
CA ILE A 111 6.31 -3.85 -4.49
C ILE A 111 6.38 -3.47 -3.02
N ASP A 112 6.18 -4.44 -2.14
CA ASP A 112 6.34 -4.27 -0.70
C ASP A 112 7.47 -5.19 -0.25
N GLU A 113 8.70 -4.75 0.09
CA GLU A 113 9.20 -3.37 0.23
C GLU A 113 10.41 -3.09 -0.70
N ILE A 114 10.62 -1.81 -1.04
CA ILE A 114 11.86 -1.32 -1.67
C ILE A 114 12.77 -0.81 -0.56
N GLY A 115 13.61 -1.71 -0.02
CA GLY A 115 14.39 -1.44 1.18
C GLY A 115 15.82 -1.97 1.13
N LYS A 116 16.47 -1.92 2.29
CA LYS A 116 17.89 -2.28 2.45
C LYS A 116 18.15 -3.77 2.16
N MET A 117 17.22 -4.66 2.52
CA MET A 117 17.41 -6.10 2.34
C MET A 117 17.30 -6.48 0.86
N GLU A 118 16.31 -5.94 0.16
CA GLU A 118 16.03 -6.19 -1.24
C GLU A 118 17.12 -5.61 -2.16
N PHE A 119 17.71 -4.48 -1.76
CA PHE A 119 18.77 -3.80 -2.52
C PHE A 119 20.15 -4.48 -2.47
N PHE A 120 20.31 -5.58 -1.74
CA PHE A 120 21.47 -6.45 -1.92
C PHE A 120 21.43 -7.21 -3.25
N SER A 121 20.24 -7.38 -3.85
CA SER A 121 20.12 -7.81 -5.24
C SER A 121 20.44 -6.64 -6.18
N THR A 122 21.56 -6.74 -6.90
CA THR A 122 21.92 -5.77 -7.93
C THR A 122 20.92 -5.78 -9.09
N THR A 123 20.44 -6.96 -9.47
CA THR A 123 19.43 -7.17 -10.51
C THR A 123 18.13 -6.46 -10.16
N PHE A 124 17.61 -6.66 -8.95
CA PHE A 124 16.43 -5.96 -8.44
C PHE A 124 16.65 -4.44 -8.43
N LYS A 125 17.81 -3.99 -7.93
CA LYS A 125 18.17 -2.58 -7.89
C LYS A 125 18.17 -1.93 -9.28
N SER A 126 18.67 -2.62 -10.31
CA SER A 126 18.57 -2.15 -11.70
C SER A 126 17.14 -2.14 -12.23
N THR A 127 16.35 -3.18 -11.97
CA THR A 127 14.94 -3.24 -12.40
C THR A 127 14.12 -2.11 -11.79
N ILE A 128 14.34 -1.78 -10.52
CA ILE A 128 13.68 -0.64 -9.86
C ILE A 128 14.08 0.69 -10.54
N LYS A 129 15.37 0.90 -10.85
CA LYS A 129 15.79 2.12 -11.57
C LYS A 129 15.08 2.29 -12.90
N GLU A 130 14.99 1.23 -13.69
CA GLU A 130 14.33 1.25 -14.99
C GLU A 130 12.82 1.50 -14.86
N MET A 131 12.18 0.84 -13.89
CA MET A 131 10.75 0.95 -13.65
C MET A 131 10.29 2.35 -13.26
N PHE A 132 11.11 3.07 -12.49
CA PHE A 132 10.84 4.44 -12.05
C PHE A 132 11.41 5.50 -13.00
N SER A 133 11.90 5.11 -14.17
CA SER A 133 12.33 6.04 -15.22
C SER A 133 11.20 6.95 -15.71
N THR A 134 11.57 8.04 -16.38
CA THR A 134 10.63 9.03 -16.92
C THR A 134 9.74 8.48 -18.03
N ASP A 135 10.20 7.49 -18.77
CA ASP A 135 9.48 6.94 -19.92
C ASP A 135 8.55 5.77 -19.56
N SER A 136 8.68 5.26 -18.33
CA SER A 136 7.82 4.20 -17.82
C SER A 136 6.36 4.65 -17.72
N LYS A 137 5.48 3.79 -18.26
CA LYS A 137 4.02 3.91 -18.20
C LYS A 137 3.41 3.04 -17.10
N ASN A 138 4.24 2.34 -16.34
CA ASN A 138 3.79 1.41 -15.32
C ASN A 138 3.12 2.16 -14.16
N ILE A 139 2.05 1.57 -13.62
CA ILE A 139 1.42 2.05 -12.40
C ILE A 139 1.97 1.22 -11.25
N VAL A 140 2.63 1.87 -10.29
CA VAL A 140 3.34 1.18 -9.21
C VAL A 140 2.76 1.58 -7.87
N LEU A 141 2.49 0.60 -7.03
CA LEU A 141 2.17 0.77 -5.61
C LEU A 141 3.31 0.14 -4.80
N ALA A 142 4.14 0.95 -4.17
CA ALA A 142 5.33 0.46 -3.47
C ALA A 142 5.42 0.97 -2.04
N THR A 143 6.15 0.25 -1.18
CA THR A 143 6.60 0.76 0.12
C THR A 143 8.08 1.13 0.08
N ILE A 144 8.43 2.20 0.78
CA ILE A 144 9.81 2.61 1.02
C ILE A 144 10.03 2.93 2.50
N PRO A 145 11.27 2.78 3.01
CA PRO A 145 11.60 3.16 4.38
C PRO A 145 11.40 4.66 4.60
N ILE A 146 10.99 5.02 5.82
CA ILE A 146 10.84 6.43 6.21
C ILE A 146 12.19 7.15 6.30
N ARG A 147 13.24 6.43 6.69
CA ARG A 147 14.60 6.97 6.80
C ARG A 147 15.19 7.16 5.41
N LYS A 148 15.73 8.34 5.18
CA LYS A 148 16.50 8.67 3.98
C LYS A 148 17.87 8.01 4.05
N GLY A 149 18.40 7.56 2.92
CA GLY A 149 19.75 7.00 2.89
C GLY A 149 20.19 6.47 1.54
N ASP A 150 19.36 5.69 0.85
CA ASP A 150 19.70 5.19 -0.49
C ASP A 150 19.28 6.20 -1.57
N PRO A 151 20.20 6.62 -2.48
CA PRO A 151 19.89 7.59 -3.53
C PRO A 151 18.75 7.19 -4.46
N ILE A 152 18.54 5.89 -4.69
CA ILE A 152 17.44 5.40 -5.54
C ILE A 152 16.11 5.53 -4.79
N ILE A 153 16.09 5.24 -3.49
CA ILE A 153 14.86 5.42 -2.70
C ILE A 153 14.46 6.91 -2.69
N GLU A 154 15.44 7.81 -2.59
CA GLU A 154 15.18 9.25 -2.67
C GLU A 154 14.78 9.70 -4.09
N SER A 155 15.31 9.09 -5.15
CA SER A 155 14.86 9.39 -6.52
C SER A 155 13.41 8.95 -6.74
N ILE A 156 12.98 7.82 -6.16
CA ILE A 156 11.58 7.36 -6.16
C ILE A 156 10.70 8.33 -5.37
N ARG A 157 11.15 8.76 -4.18
CA ARG A 157 10.41 9.68 -3.30
C ARG A 157 10.18 11.04 -3.96
N ASN A 158 11.17 11.56 -4.69
CA ASN A 158 11.16 12.88 -5.31
C ASN A 158 10.74 12.84 -6.79
N ASN A 159 10.36 11.68 -7.32
CA ASN A 159 9.92 11.55 -8.71
C ASN A 159 8.64 12.37 -8.94
N ILE A 160 8.59 13.11 -10.05
CA ILE A 160 7.45 13.97 -10.39
C ILE A 160 6.14 13.20 -10.62
N LYS A 161 6.23 11.91 -10.96
CA LYS A 161 5.08 11.00 -11.09
C LYS A 161 4.74 10.27 -9.79
N SER A 162 5.51 10.49 -8.71
CA SER A 162 5.30 9.88 -7.40
C SER A 162 4.39 10.71 -6.50
N LYS A 163 3.47 10.03 -5.82
CA LYS A 163 2.72 10.57 -4.69
C LYS A 163 3.04 9.75 -3.45
N VAL A 164 3.60 10.42 -2.44
CA VAL A 164 4.03 9.78 -1.19
C VAL A 164 2.95 9.87 -0.13
N TYR A 165 2.64 8.74 0.50
CA TYR A 165 1.63 8.53 1.53
C TYR A 165 2.34 8.12 2.83
N ILE A 166 2.40 9.04 3.80
CA ILE A 166 2.88 8.70 5.14
C ILE A 166 1.79 7.92 5.88
N VAL A 167 2.13 6.72 6.32
CA VAL A 167 1.25 5.81 7.05
C VAL A 167 1.56 5.90 8.53
N ILE A 168 0.56 6.32 9.29
CA ILE A 168 0.55 6.23 10.75
C ILE A 168 -0.69 5.45 11.19
N LYS A 169 -0.57 4.66 12.27
CA LYS A 169 -1.58 3.68 12.68
C LYS A 169 -3.00 4.26 12.80
N ARG A 170 -3.12 5.47 13.37
CA ARG A 170 -4.41 6.19 13.54
C ARG A 170 -5.04 6.66 12.22
N LEU A 171 -4.24 6.89 11.18
CA LEU A 171 -4.68 7.40 9.88
C LEU A 171 -4.76 6.33 8.79
N MET A 172 -4.54 5.05 9.10
CA MET A 172 -4.52 4.00 8.07
C MET A 172 -5.83 3.93 7.26
N VAL A 173 -6.98 4.02 7.94
CA VAL A 173 -8.29 3.95 7.28
C VAL A 173 -8.53 5.11 6.31
N PRO A 174 -8.41 6.39 6.72
CA PRO A 174 -8.60 7.51 5.80
C PRO A 174 -7.53 7.51 4.70
N LYS A 175 -6.29 7.11 5.00
CA LYS A 175 -5.23 7.03 3.99
C LYS A 175 -5.51 5.95 2.95
N LEU A 176 -6.11 4.83 3.37
CA LEU A 176 -6.51 3.73 2.48
C LEU A 176 -7.61 4.18 1.54
N ALA A 177 -8.63 4.86 2.06
CA ALA A 177 -9.70 5.43 1.24
C ALA A 177 -9.18 6.48 0.24
N GLN A 178 -8.27 7.36 0.68
CA GLN A 178 -7.64 8.36 -0.19
C GLN A 178 -6.86 7.68 -1.35
N LEU A 179 -6.08 6.66 -1.01
CA LEU A 179 -5.26 5.92 -1.97
C LEU A 179 -6.11 5.14 -2.97
N GLU A 180 -7.10 4.38 -2.48
CA GLU A 180 -8.11 3.68 -3.29
C GLU A 180 -8.74 4.63 -4.32
N ASN A 181 -9.23 5.77 -3.85
CA ASN A 181 -9.87 6.75 -4.71
C ASN A 181 -8.94 7.35 -5.76
N THR A 182 -7.70 7.67 -5.38
CA THR A 182 -6.70 8.24 -6.31
C THR A 182 -6.41 7.25 -7.43
N ILE A 183 -6.17 5.98 -7.07
CA ILE A 183 -5.94 4.89 -8.03
C ILE A 183 -7.16 4.71 -8.94
N MET A 184 -8.36 4.65 -8.38
CA MET A 184 -9.60 4.50 -9.17
C MET A 184 -9.81 5.66 -10.15
N GLY A 185 -9.48 6.89 -9.77
CA GLY A 185 -9.56 8.05 -10.66
C GLY A 185 -8.64 7.89 -11.87
N ILE A 186 -7.38 7.55 -11.63
CA ILE A 186 -6.37 7.35 -12.69
C ILE A 186 -6.73 6.17 -13.59
N MET A 187 -7.20 5.06 -13.01
CA MET A 187 -7.60 3.89 -13.78
C MET A 187 -8.81 4.18 -14.68
N LYS A 188 -9.79 4.97 -14.22
CA LYS A 188 -10.91 5.42 -15.06
C LYS A 188 -10.43 6.26 -16.24
N GLU A 189 -9.54 7.23 -16.00
CA GLU A 189 -8.98 8.06 -17.07
C GLU A 189 -8.19 7.24 -18.10
N LEU A 190 -7.42 6.24 -17.64
CA LEU A 190 -6.71 5.32 -18.53
C LEU A 190 -7.64 4.43 -19.33
N SER A 191 -8.77 4.03 -18.73
CA SER A 191 -9.66 3.04 -19.32
C SER A 191 -10.55 3.55 -20.45
N LYS A 192 -10.82 4.88 -20.59
CA LYS A 192 -11.81 5.47 -21.53
C LYS A 192 -12.89 4.44 -21.97
N LEU A 193 -13.55 3.84 -20.99
CA LEU A 193 -14.59 2.84 -21.22
C LEU A 193 -15.75 3.52 -21.96
N PRO A 194 -16.40 2.86 -22.94
CA PRO A 194 -17.59 3.41 -23.56
C PRO A 194 -18.66 3.71 -22.50
N PRO A 195 -19.56 4.68 -22.72
CA PRO A 195 -20.56 5.09 -21.74
C PRO A 195 -21.53 3.92 -21.48
N GLY A 196 -21.26 3.15 -20.43
CA GLY A 196 -22.02 1.95 -20.11
C GLY A 196 -21.61 1.25 -18.81
N SER A 197 -20.37 1.39 -18.34
CA SER A 197 -19.98 0.88 -17.02
C SER A 197 -20.36 1.86 -15.92
N ARG A 198 -21.66 1.99 -15.64
CA ARG A 198 -22.15 2.67 -14.44
C ARG A 198 -21.59 1.94 -13.21
N LEU A 199 -20.74 2.62 -12.44
CA LEU A 199 -20.58 2.29 -11.02
C LEU A 199 -21.96 2.36 -10.36
N PRO A 200 -22.29 1.45 -9.42
CA PRO A 200 -23.57 1.51 -8.74
C PRO A 200 -23.78 2.88 -8.08
N ASP A 201 -24.81 3.58 -8.53
CA ASP A 201 -25.08 5.01 -8.26
C ASP A 201 -25.51 5.29 -6.80
N LYS A 202 -25.33 4.34 -5.88
CA LYS A 202 -25.75 4.48 -4.47
C LYS A 202 -24.74 5.18 -3.57
N TYR A 203 -23.53 5.51 -4.06
CA TYR A 203 -22.50 6.15 -3.24
C TYR A 203 -21.72 7.27 -3.96
N THR A 204 -22.04 7.65 -5.19
CA THR A 204 -21.20 8.56 -5.99
C THR A 204 -21.59 10.04 -5.89
N LYS A 205 -22.73 10.38 -5.27
CA LYS A 205 -23.26 11.76 -5.19
C LYS A 205 -23.53 12.24 -3.76
N THR A 206 -22.54 12.14 -2.89
CA THR A 206 -22.58 12.87 -1.61
C THR A 206 -21.25 13.59 -1.42
N GLU A 207 -21.29 14.92 -1.29
CA GLU A 207 -20.19 15.83 -0.94
C GLU A 207 -19.16 15.30 0.09
N PRO A 208 -19.52 14.50 1.12
CA PRO A 208 -18.53 13.86 2.00
C PRO A 208 -17.50 12.95 1.30
N ILE A 209 -17.80 12.43 0.10
CA ILE A 209 -16.82 11.66 -0.67
C ILE A 209 -15.85 12.59 -1.38
N LYS A 210 -16.28 13.79 -1.82
CA LYS A 210 -15.36 14.82 -2.34
C LYS A 210 -14.36 15.30 -1.28
N LEU A 211 -14.73 15.26 0.00
CA LEU A 211 -13.84 15.60 1.11
C LEU A 211 -12.74 14.57 1.35
N LEU A 212 -13.06 13.29 1.22
CA LEU A 212 -12.07 12.20 1.19
C LEU A 212 -11.17 12.22 -0.06
N LEU A 213 -11.57 12.97 -1.09
CA LEU A 213 -10.89 13.14 -2.37
C LEU A 213 -10.00 14.39 -2.43
N ASP A 214 -9.97 15.22 -1.38
CA ASP A 214 -9.16 16.45 -1.35
C ASP A 214 -7.66 16.09 -1.35
N GLN A 215 -6.92 16.62 -2.32
CA GLN A 215 -5.49 16.39 -2.47
C GLN A 215 -4.67 17.04 -1.34
N ASN A 216 -5.26 17.99 -0.60
CA ASN A 216 -4.66 18.72 0.52
C ASN A 216 -5.17 18.25 1.90
N TYR A 217 -5.49 16.96 2.04
CA TYR A 217 -6.03 16.38 3.28
C TYR A 217 -5.22 16.76 4.53
N LYS A 218 -5.78 17.66 5.36
CA LYS A 218 -5.44 17.90 6.77
C LYS A 218 -6.67 17.51 7.60
N GLU A 219 -6.48 16.71 8.63
CA GLU A 219 -7.56 16.07 9.42
C GLU A 219 -8.56 17.10 9.96
N ASP A 220 -8.04 18.19 10.53
CA ASP A 220 -8.77 19.32 11.10
C ASP A 220 -9.61 20.04 10.02
N VAL A 221 -9.00 20.29 8.85
CA VAL A 221 -9.65 20.96 7.70
C VAL A 221 -10.74 20.08 7.10
N CYS A 222 -10.56 18.77 7.09
CA CYS A 222 -11.54 17.85 6.52
C CYS A 222 -12.77 17.71 7.44
N LEU A 223 -12.56 17.71 8.75
CA LEU A 223 -13.63 17.76 9.75
C LEU A 223 -14.39 19.09 9.66
N ASP A 224 -13.69 20.22 9.65
CA ASP A 224 -14.29 21.55 9.51
C ASP A 224 -15.09 21.70 8.20
N LYS A 225 -14.55 21.19 7.08
CA LYS A 225 -15.26 21.19 5.80
C LYS A 225 -16.44 20.21 5.78
N LEU A 226 -16.34 19.04 6.44
CA LEU A 226 -17.50 18.14 6.63
C LEU A 226 -18.58 18.86 7.45
N GLU A 227 -18.20 19.62 8.46
CA GLU A 227 -19.13 20.39 9.27
C GLU A 227 -19.73 21.58 8.51
N SER A 228 -18.97 22.20 7.61
CA SER A 228 -19.40 23.33 6.79
C SER A 228 -20.25 22.95 5.58
N CYS A 229 -19.98 21.82 4.90
CA CYS A 229 -20.80 21.29 3.80
C CYS A 229 -22.18 20.79 4.28
N LEU A 230 -22.32 20.49 5.58
CA LEU A 230 -23.53 19.91 6.16
C LEU A 230 -24.45 20.97 6.80
N LYS A 231 -24.33 22.24 6.38
CA LYS A 231 -25.04 23.38 6.97
C LYS A 231 -26.56 23.39 6.71
N GLU A 232 -27.09 22.62 5.77
CA GLU A 232 -28.51 22.73 5.39
C GLU A 232 -29.43 21.59 5.87
N ASP A 233 -28.91 20.45 6.33
CA ASP A 233 -29.78 19.34 6.79
C ASP A 233 -29.16 18.51 7.94
N LYS A 234 -29.63 18.76 9.16
CA LYS A 234 -29.21 18.06 10.39
C LYS A 234 -29.45 16.54 10.32
N ARG A 235 -30.48 16.07 9.58
CA ARG A 235 -30.81 14.64 9.46
C ARG A 235 -29.82 13.95 8.52
N ARG A 236 -29.50 14.59 7.38
CA ARG A 236 -28.50 14.12 6.43
C ARG A 236 -27.09 14.10 7.05
N LYS A 237 -26.75 15.12 7.87
CA LYS A 237 -25.50 15.17 8.68
C LYS A 237 -25.34 13.95 9.58
N ARG A 238 -26.41 13.57 10.29
CA ARG A 238 -26.41 12.44 11.23
C ARG A 238 -26.26 11.09 10.52
N ILE A 239 -26.95 10.90 9.39
CA ILE A 239 -26.88 9.67 8.59
C ILE A 239 -25.49 9.51 7.97
N LEU A 240 -24.93 10.57 7.39
CA LEU A 240 -23.61 10.54 6.78
C LEU A 240 -22.49 10.35 7.81
N LYS A 241 -22.54 11.02 8.96
CA LYS A 241 -21.63 10.73 10.09
C LYS A 241 -21.76 9.25 10.48
N LYS A 242 -22.98 8.72 10.68
CA LYS A 242 -23.20 7.29 11.01
C LYS A 242 -22.64 6.33 9.96
N LEU A 243 -22.85 6.59 8.67
CA LEU A 243 -22.35 5.74 7.59
C LEU A 243 -20.83 5.80 7.46
N PHE A 244 -20.25 7.00 7.57
CA PHE A 244 -18.80 7.19 7.62
C PHE A 244 -18.20 6.43 8.80
N PHE A 245 -18.71 6.64 10.02
CA PHE A 245 -18.22 5.95 11.21
C PHE A 245 -18.46 4.43 11.13
N LYS A 246 -19.56 3.96 10.55
CA LYS A 246 -19.80 2.52 10.32
C LYS A 246 -18.76 1.92 9.38
N LYS A 247 -18.50 2.56 8.24
CA LYS A 247 -17.49 2.11 7.27
C LYS A 247 -16.08 2.21 7.85
N TYR A 248 -15.77 3.33 8.50
CA TYR A 248 -14.49 3.56 9.19
C TYR A 248 -14.24 2.51 10.26
N ASN A 249 -15.21 2.24 11.14
CA ASN A 249 -15.07 1.25 12.21
C ASN A 249 -14.96 -0.17 11.65
N SER A 250 -15.71 -0.52 10.61
CA SER A 250 -15.57 -1.82 9.92
C SER A 250 -14.16 -1.99 9.35
N MET A 251 -13.67 -1.02 8.57
CA MET A 251 -12.32 -1.07 7.99
C MET A 251 -11.24 -1.05 9.08
N ARG A 252 -11.44 -0.28 10.15
CA ARG A 252 -10.52 -0.19 11.28
C ARG A 252 -10.42 -1.52 12.02
N GLN A 253 -11.54 -2.18 12.31
CA GLN A 253 -11.54 -3.50 12.94
C GLN A 253 -10.85 -4.55 12.07
N GLU A 254 -11.05 -4.51 10.75
CA GLU A 254 -10.32 -5.38 9.82
C GLU A 254 -8.82 -5.09 9.85
N LEU A 255 -8.39 -3.84 9.70
CA LEU A 255 -6.97 -3.47 9.70
C LEU A 255 -6.27 -3.78 11.04
N ILE A 256 -6.95 -3.56 12.17
CA ILE A 256 -6.46 -3.98 13.49
C ILE A 256 -6.34 -5.51 13.57
N GLY A 257 -7.31 -6.23 13.00
CA GLY A 257 -7.32 -7.69 12.97
C GLY A 257 -6.17 -8.31 12.16
N TYR A 258 -5.72 -7.64 11.10
CA TYR A 258 -4.58 -8.04 10.29
C TYR A 258 -3.22 -7.66 10.90
N GLY A 259 -3.18 -6.73 11.86
CA GLY A 259 -1.96 -6.17 12.46
C GLY A 259 -1.60 -6.68 13.85
N GLY A 260 -2.05 -7.88 14.23
CA GLY A 260 -1.65 -8.54 15.49
C GLY A 260 -2.81 -8.85 16.42
N ARG A 261 -3.69 -9.79 16.04
CA ARG A 261 -4.52 -10.51 17.00
C ARG A 261 -3.78 -11.74 17.52
N ARG A 262 -2.82 -11.50 18.41
CA ARG A 262 -2.39 -12.42 19.49
C ARG A 262 -1.26 -11.79 20.29
N LEU A 263 -1.51 -10.66 20.95
CA LEU A 263 -0.70 -10.18 22.07
C LEU A 263 -1.60 -9.22 22.85
N TRP A 264 -1.88 -9.59 24.11
CA TRP A 264 -2.70 -8.92 25.12
C TRP A 264 -4.21 -9.14 25.03
N GLY A 265 -4.65 -10.14 25.80
CA GLY A 265 -5.90 -10.02 26.54
C GLY A 265 -5.80 -8.86 27.53
N GLY A 266 -6.95 -8.24 27.78
CA GLY A 266 -7.07 -7.07 28.63
C GLY A 266 -8.20 -6.20 28.11
N GLU A 267 -9.33 -6.27 28.78
CA GLU A 267 -10.46 -5.37 28.62
C GLU A 267 -9.98 -3.92 28.64
N GLY A 268 -10.51 -3.11 27.72
CA GLY A 268 -10.11 -1.71 27.62
C GLY A 268 -10.87 -1.00 26.51
N ASN A 269 -12.12 -0.63 26.82
CA ASN A 269 -12.83 0.43 26.11
C ASN A 269 -11.90 1.63 25.92
N LEU A 270 -11.64 2.06 24.69
CA LEU A 270 -11.10 3.40 24.45
C LEU A 270 -11.51 3.90 23.06
N PHE A 271 -12.73 4.44 23.01
CA PHE A 271 -13.14 5.51 22.10
C PHE A 271 -13.81 6.60 22.94
N TYR A 272 -13.01 7.58 23.34
CA TYR A 272 -13.41 8.99 23.34
C TYR A 272 -12.35 9.74 22.55
#